data_AF-A0A7S2UDZ6-F1
#
_entry.id   AF-A0A7S2UDZ6-F1
#
_cell.length_a   1.000
_cell.length_b   1.000
_cell.length_c   1.000
_cell.angle_alpha   90.00
_cell.angle_beta   90.00
_cell.angle_gamma   90.00
#
_symmetry.space_group_name_H-M   'P 1'
#
loop_
_entity.id
_entity.type
_entity.pdbx_description
1 polymer ?
#
loop_
_entity_poly.entity_id
_entity_poly.type
_entity_poly.pdbx_seq_one_letter_code
_entity_poly.pdbx_strand_id
1 'polypeptide(L)'
;ASAPNTILLDESLVPPANALEERLALRFSSVMGTSKESISMNADMFSSYGMNSLKVAQFVSEMRRSNDSYSGELSIRDVYESPTLRQLSMIINAKSNGAALIEDEENTHEVSLVDEKAEATEERGYYPILTTAMKLAALVIDAALLGSISYYPILLLLRVPLGIEYFFLWILYFYLGIIIFLISLLVLTWVVKMLLLGRIVESSVSNKSIWFFRWLIFDYLWSLVNFFLLHILSGTTWLNFIYRCFGASIGEGTFIEKPCIRVPDLVHIGSNTYISGEATIMCVDE
;
A
#
# COMPACT_ATOMS: atom_id res chain seq x y z
N ALA A 1 7.02 12.65 44.54
CA ALA A 1 6.39 13.47 43.50
C ALA A 1 7.42 14.48 43.02
N SER A 2 8.15 14.13 41.96
CA SER A 2 9.11 15.03 41.30
C SER A 2 8.75 14.97 39.83
N ALA A 3 8.17 16.06 39.32
CA ALA A 3 7.81 16.21 37.91
C ALA A 3 9.09 16.44 37.09
N PRO A 4 9.31 15.70 35.99
CA PRO A 4 10.36 16.06 35.06
C PRO A 4 9.81 16.67 33.77
N ASN A 5 10.64 17.54 33.20
CA ASN A 5 10.70 18.00 31.81
C ASN A 5 9.92 19.27 31.44
N THR A 6 10.47 20.38 31.92
CA THR A 6 10.73 21.59 31.13
C THR A 6 11.19 21.24 29.72
N ILE A 7 10.29 21.37 28.74
CA ILE A 7 10.64 21.37 27.31
C ILE A 7 11.16 22.78 27.01
N LEU A 8 12.35 22.82 26.42
CA LEU A 8 13.08 24.01 26.02
C LEU A 8 12.27 24.82 24.99
N LEU A 9 11.55 25.84 25.47
CA LEU A 9 11.03 26.94 24.63
C LEU A 9 12.19 27.89 24.33
N ASP A 10 13.09 27.49 23.42
CA ASP A 10 14.09 28.39 22.83
C ASP A 10 14.00 28.40 21.30
N GLU A 11 12.76 28.36 20.79
CA GLU A 11 12.42 28.96 19.51
C GLU A 11 11.60 30.20 19.82
N SER A 12 12.15 31.38 19.50
CA SER A 12 11.47 32.67 19.62
C SER A 12 10.04 32.55 19.09
N LEU A 13 9.03 32.76 19.94
CA LEU A 13 7.63 32.65 19.53
C LEU A 13 7.34 33.66 18.40
N VAL A 14 7.14 33.17 17.18
CA VAL A 14 6.83 34.01 16.00
C VAL A 14 5.32 34.00 15.77
N PRO A 15 4.63 35.14 15.93
CA PRO A 15 3.18 35.22 15.71
C PRO A 15 2.81 35.12 14.22
N PRO A 16 1.54 34.79 13.90
CA PRO A 16 1.02 34.83 12.53
C PRO A 16 1.11 36.26 11.99
N ALA A 17 1.63 36.41 10.76
CA ALA A 17 1.72 37.69 10.07
C ALA A 17 0.51 37.97 9.18
N ASN A 18 -0.13 36.93 8.65
CA ASN A 18 -1.19 37.04 7.64
C ASN A 18 -2.47 36.32 8.08
N ALA A 19 -3.61 36.68 7.49
CA ALA A 19 -4.91 36.03 7.76
C ALA A 19 -4.88 34.51 7.50
N LEU A 20 -4.10 34.06 6.50
CA LEU A 20 -3.88 32.64 6.23
C LEU A 20 -3.10 31.94 7.35
N GLU A 21 -2.00 32.55 7.83
CA GLU A 21 -1.21 32.02 8.94
C GLU A 21 -2.04 31.94 10.22
N GLU A 22 -2.90 32.93 10.45
CA GLU A 22 -3.80 32.94 11.61
C GLU A 22 -4.80 31.77 11.58
N ARG A 23 -5.35 31.47 10.40
CA ARG A 23 -6.25 30.31 10.21
C ARG A 23 -5.51 29.00 10.37
N LEU A 24 -4.31 28.89 9.79
CA LEU A 24 -3.46 27.71 9.94
C LEU A 24 -3.15 27.44 11.41
N ALA A 25 -2.73 28.45 12.18
CA ALA A 25 -2.51 28.30 13.61
C ALA A 25 -3.78 27.92 14.39
N LEU A 26 -4.93 28.51 14.06
CA LEU A 26 -6.19 28.18 14.73
C LEU A 26 -6.57 26.71 14.52
N ARG A 27 -6.45 26.21 13.29
CA ARG A 27 -6.75 24.80 12.97
C ARG A 27 -5.71 23.87 13.56
N PHE A 28 -4.44 24.24 13.49
CA PHE A 28 -3.36 23.49 14.09
C PHE A 28 -3.54 23.36 15.61
N SER A 29 -3.93 24.44 16.29
CA SER A 29 -4.21 24.43 17.73
C SER A 29 -5.35 23.49 18.09
N SER A 30 -6.41 23.47 17.28
CA SER A 30 -7.55 22.58 17.48
C SER A 30 -7.20 21.10 17.37
N VAL A 31 -6.29 20.74 16.46
CA VAL A 31 -5.83 19.36 16.26
C VAL A 31 -4.81 18.95 17.33
N MET A 32 -3.93 19.87 17.73
CA MET A 32 -2.90 19.59 18.73
C MET A 32 -3.42 19.65 20.16
N GLY A 33 -4.59 20.23 20.40
CA GLY A 33 -5.16 20.43 21.73
C GLY A 33 -4.41 21.47 22.56
N THR A 34 -3.73 22.41 21.90
CA THR A 34 -2.89 23.45 22.52
C THR A 34 -3.49 24.84 22.33
N SER A 35 -3.02 25.82 23.12
CA SER A 35 -3.45 27.21 22.98
C SER A 35 -2.90 27.83 21.69
N LYS A 36 -3.69 28.67 21.01
CA LYS A 36 -3.26 29.37 19.79
C LYS A 36 -2.00 30.22 20.04
N GLU A 37 -1.90 30.78 21.24
CA GLU A 37 -0.83 31.68 21.69
C GLU A 37 0.50 30.95 21.93
N SER A 38 0.49 29.61 22.01
CA SER A 38 1.70 28.78 22.14
C SER A 38 2.26 28.28 20.82
N ILE A 39 1.63 28.62 19.69
CA ILE A 39 2.04 28.15 18.37
C ILE A 39 2.95 29.20 17.72
N SER A 40 4.18 28.78 17.41
CA SER A 40 5.14 29.56 16.64
C SER A 40 5.06 29.16 15.18
N MET A 41 5.06 30.15 14.28
CA MET A 41 4.93 29.91 12.82
C MET A 41 6.14 29.20 12.22
N ASN A 42 7.31 29.36 12.83
CA ASN A 42 8.58 28.81 12.35
C ASN A 42 8.97 27.51 13.06
N ALA A 43 8.24 27.12 14.10
CA ALA A 43 8.53 25.90 14.83
C ALA A 43 8.15 24.67 14.00
N ASP A 44 9.01 23.66 14.05
CA ASP A 44 8.78 22.39 13.36
C ASP A 44 7.61 21.65 14.03
N MET A 45 6.60 21.30 13.23
CA MET A 45 5.36 20.67 13.69
C MET A 45 5.61 19.29 14.30
N PHE A 46 6.60 18.55 13.83
CA PHE A 46 6.91 17.19 14.27
C PHE A 46 7.78 17.19 15.52
N SER A 47 8.88 17.94 15.53
CA SER A 47 9.81 17.94 16.68
C SER A 47 9.31 18.80 17.83
N SER A 48 8.73 19.97 17.56
CA SER A 48 8.36 20.93 18.62
C SER A 48 6.98 20.63 19.22
N TYR A 49 6.04 20.12 18.41
CA TYR A 49 4.67 19.85 18.87
C TYR A 49 4.29 18.36 18.89
N GLY A 50 5.14 17.45 18.39
CA GLY A 50 4.83 16.01 18.38
C GLY A 50 3.68 15.66 17.42
N MET A 51 3.67 16.29 16.24
CA MET A 51 2.76 15.91 15.16
C MET A 51 3.07 14.50 14.66
N ASN A 52 2.02 13.70 14.40
CA ASN A 52 2.12 12.34 13.87
C ASN A 52 1.17 12.16 12.68
N SER A 53 1.26 11.04 11.97
CA SER A 53 0.51 10.81 10.73
C SER A 53 -1.01 10.94 10.88
N LEU A 54 -1.56 10.55 12.03
CA LEU A 54 -3.00 10.71 12.31
C LEU A 54 -3.38 12.19 12.47
N LYS A 55 -2.58 12.96 13.20
CA LYS A 55 -2.78 14.41 13.38
C LYS A 55 -2.60 15.17 12.06
N VAL A 56 -1.66 14.76 11.20
CA VAL A 56 -1.50 15.32 9.85
C VAL A 56 -2.78 15.10 9.03
N ALA A 57 -3.31 13.87 9.01
CA ALA A 57 -4.54 13.56 8.27
C ALA A 57 -5.74 14.37 8.79
N GLN A 58 -5.87 14.50 10.12
CA GLN A 58 -6.91 15.32 10.75
C GLN A 58 -6.77 16.81 10.40
N PHE A 59 -5.55 17.36 10.44
CA PHE A 59 -5.28 18.75 10.09
C PHE A 59 -5.61 19.06 8.63
N VAL A 60 -5.17 18.22 7.70
CA VAL A 60 -5.49 18.38 6.27
C VAL A 60 -6.98 18.23 6.01
N SER A 61 -7.65 17.28 6.67
CA SER A 61 -9.10 17.10 6.55
C SER A 61 -9.88 18.30 7.10
N GLU A 62 -9.41 18.90 8.20
CA GLU A 62 -10.06 20.07 8.80
C GLU A 62 -9.89 21.31 7.91
N MET A 63 -8.70 21.49 7.31
CA MET A 63 -8.44 22.54 6.33
C MET A 63 -9.30 22.39 5.06
N ARG A 64 -9.55 21.15 4.61
CA ARG A 64 -10.46 20.87 3.49
C ARG A 64 -11.92 21.14 3.81
N ARG A 65 -12.30 21.01 5.09
CA ARG A 65 -13.69 21.14 5.54
C ARG A 65 -14.12 22.58 5.79
N SER A 66 -13.19 23.47 6.12
CA SER A 66 -13.45 24.91 6.00
C SER A 66 -13.79 25.21 4.55
N ASN A 67 -14.90 25.87 4.26
CA ASN A 67 -15.30 26.20 2.88
C ASN A 67 -14.53 27.43 2.35
N ASP A 68 -13.24 27.51 2.66
CA ASP A 68 -12.35 28.62 2.35
C ASP A 68 -11.80 28.49 0.92
N SER A 69 -11.35 29.59 0.33
CA SER A 69 -10.75 29.62 -1.01
C SER A 69 -9.53 28.69 -1.19
N TYR A 70 -8.95 28.21 -0.09
CA TYR A 70 -7.70 27.44 -0.04
C TYR A 70 -7.90 25.94 0.22
N SER A 71 -9.14 25.48 0.32
CA SER A 71 -9.48 24.16 0.84
C SER A 71 -9.07 22.99 -0.07
N GLY A 72 -8.72 23.25 -1.32
CA GLY A 72 -8.19 22.25 -2.25
C GLY A 72 -6.65 22.19 -2.31
N GLU A 73 -5.94 23.17 -1.73
CA GLU A 73 -4.53 23.41 -2.08
C GLU A 73 -3.52 22.67 -1.17
N LEU A 74 -3.99 22.18 -0.02
CA LEU A 74 -3.18 21.48 0.97
C LEU A 74 -3.31 19.95 0.85
N SER A 75 -2.20 19.28 0.60
CA SER A 75 -2.06 17.83 0.60
C SER A 75 -1.27 17.34 1.83
N ILE A 76 -1.39 16.03 2.13
CA ILE A 76 -0.59 15.38 3.18
C ILE A 76 0.91 15.50 2.86
N ARG A 77 1.27 15.42 1.58
CA ARG A 77 2.66 15.53 1.12
C ARG A 77 3.26 16.89 1.45
N ASP A 78 2.50 17.97 1.23
CA ASP A 78 2.98 19.33 1.53
C ASP A 78 3.34 19.49 3.02
N VAL A 79 2.60 18.84 3.93
CA VAL A 79 2.85 18.88 5.39
C VAL A 79 4.18 18.21 5.77
N TYR A 80 4.58 17.16 5.04
CA TYR A 80 5.87 16.48 5.28
C TYR A 80 7.05 17.19 4.62
N GLU A 81 6.85 17.76 3.42
CA GLU A 81 7.91 18.50 2.71
C GLU A 81 8.17 19.89 3.32
N SER A 82 7.17 20.47 3.99
CA SER A 82 7.23 21.78 4.63
C SER A 82 6.73 21.70 6.07
N PRO A 83 7.60 21.31 7.03
CA PRO A 83 7.21 20.98 8.39
C PRO A 83 6.92 22.20 9.29
N THR A 84 6.78 23.41 8.73
CA THR A 84 6.43 24.63 9.48
C THR A 84 5.17 25.28 8.90
N LEU A 85 4.37 25.91 9.77
CA LEU A 85 3.13 26.59 9.35
C LEU A 85 3.39 27.75 8.38
N ARG A 86 4.53 28.43 8.52
CA ARG A 86 4.95 29.49 7.59
C ARG A 86 5.27 28.96 6.20
N GLN A 87 5.98 27.83 6.09
CA GLN A 87 6.25 27.25 4.77
C GLN A 87 4.95 26.77 4.10
N LEU A 88 4.03 26.18 4.86
CA LEU A 88 2.71 25.81 4.35
C LEU A 88 1.91 27.01 3.83
N SER A 89 1.96 28.15 4.53
CA SER A 89 1.28 29.36 4.08
C SER A 89 1.83 29.89 2.74
N MET A 90 3.14 29.75 2.51
CA MET A 90 3.78 30.11 1.24
C MET A 90 3.36 29.20 0.09
N ILE A 91 3.28 27.89 0.32
CA ILE A 91 2.87 26.92 -0.71
C ILE A 91 1.41 27.16 -1.12
N ILE A 92 0.53 27.36 -0.14
CA ILE A 92 -0.89 27.66 -0.39
C ILE A 92 -1.00 28.96 -1.20
N ASN A 93 -0.34 30.04 -0.76
CA ASN A 93 -0.35 31.30 -1.52
C ASN A 93 0.23 31.15 -2.94
N ALA A 94 1.26 30.33 -3.15
CA ALA A 94 1.84 30.08 -4.46
C ALA A 94 0.87 29.33 -5.39
N LYS A 95 0.15 28.33 -4.87
CA LYS A 95 -0.87 27.58 -5.62
C LYS A 95 -2.08 28.45 -5.94
N SER A 96 -2.53 29.26 -4.97
CA SER A 96 -3.64 30.20 -5.13
C SER A 96 -3.33 31.33 -6.13
N ASN A 97 -2.14 31.93 -6.04
CA ASN A 97 -1.72 32.98 -6.96
C ASN A 97 -1.38 32.42 -8.36
N GLY A 98 -0.90 31.19 -8.46
CA GLY A 98 -0.70 30.50 -9.73
C GLY A 98 -2.01 30.28 -10.49
N ALA A 99 -3.12 30.07 -9.79
CA ALA A 99 -4.45 30.04 -10.40
C ALA A 99 -4.94 31.43 -10.86
N ALA A 100 -4.62 32.49 -10.11
CA ALA A 100 -5.00 33.86 -10.46
C ALA A 100 -4.21 34.44 -11.66
N LEU A 101 -2.97 34.01 -11.87
CA LEU A 101 -2.17 34.43 -13.04
C LEU A 101 -2.59 33.77 -14.35
N ILE A 102 -3.40 32.70 -14.29
CA ILE A 102 -3.93 32.01 -15.48
C ILE A 102 -5.14 32.76 -16.07
N GLU A 103 -5.88 33.55 -15.27
CA GLU A 103 -7.07 34.27 -15.74
C GLU A 103 -6.76 35.48 -16.65
N ASP A 104 -5.55 36.06 -16.57
CA ASP A 104 -5.20 37.28 -17.32
C ASP A 104 -4.53 37.03 -18.71
N GLU A 105 -4.07 35.81 -19.00
CA GLU A 105 -3.41 35.46 -20.29
C GLU A 105 -4.31 34.69 -21.28
N GLU A 106 -5.56 34.39 -20.92
CA GLU A 106 -6.46 33.50 -21.68
C GLU A 106 -7.16 34.14 -22.89
N ASN A 107 -6.50 35.06 -23.62
CA ASN A 107 -7.09 35.65 -24.85
C ASN A 107 -6.24 35.52 -26.11
N THR A 108 -5.11 34.79 -26.11
CA THR A 108 -4.46 34.41 -27.37
C THR A 108 -3.58 33.18 -27.18
N HIS A 109 -4.17 31.99 -27.07
CA HIS A 109 -3.69 30.78 -27.75
C HIS A 109 -4.62 29.60 -27.42
N GLU A 110 -5.38 29.23 -28.44
CA GLU A 110 -6.23 28.05 -28.50
C GLU A 110 -5.38 26.78 -28.29
N VAL A 111 -5.33 26.29 -27.05
CA VAL A 111 -4.99 24.90 -26.73
C VAL A 111 -6.31 24.25 -26.33
N SER A 112 -6.71 23.29 -27.14
CA SER A 112 -7.93 22.49 -27.03
C SER A 112 -8.21 22.06 -25.60
N LEU A 113 -9.22 22.69 -25.00
CA LEU A 113 -9.94 22.22 -23.84
C LEU A 113 -10.55 20.86 -24.19
N VAL A 114 -9.84 19.77 -23.88
CA VAL A 114 -10.48 18.46 -23.72
C VAL A 114 -11.08 18.48 -22.32
N ASP A 115 -12.37 18.77 -22.29
CA ASP A 115 -13.34 18.61 -21.21
C ASP A 115 -12.84 17.90 -19.94
N GLU A 116 -12.20 18.66 -19.04
CA GLU A 116 -11.95 18.30 -17.63
C GLU A 116 -13.23 18.38 -16.77
N LYS A 117 -14.40 18.31 -17.41
CA LYS A 117 -15.72 18.37 -16.75
C LYS A 117 -16.67 17.23 -17.14
N ALA A 118 -16.17 16.18 -17.82
CA ALA A 118 -16.99 15.06 -18.30
C ALA A 118 -16.65 13.67 -17.71
N GLU A 119 -15.73 13.52 -16.75
CA GLU A 119 -15.52 12.23 -16.05
C GLU A 119 -15.86 12.27 -14.55
N ALA A 120 -16.69 13.23 -14.15
CA ALA A 120 -17.45 13.15 -12.91
C ALA A 120 -18.75 12.32 -13.09
N THR A 121 -18.78 11.28 -13.92
CA THR A 121 -19.88 10.28 -13.95
C THR A 121 -19.45 9.01 -14.74
N GLU A 122 -18.49 8.24 -14.24
CA GLU A 122 -18.61 6.78 -14.41
C GLU A 122 -18.53 6.20 -13.01
N GLU A 123 -19.67 5.73 -12.51
CA GLU A 123 -19.72 4.92 -11.30
C GLU A 123 -18.62 3.87 -11.41
N ARG A 124 -17.58 4.05 -10.60
CA ARG A 124 -16.38 3.21 -10.48
C ARG A 124 -16.86 1.88 -9.91
N GLY A 125 -17.50 1.10 -10.79
CA GLY A 125 -18.14 -0.18 -10.52
C GLY A 125 -17.07 -1.21 -10.27
N TYR A 126 -16.44 -1.12 -9.10
CA TYR A 126 -15.87 -2.28 -8.46
C TYR A 126 -17.02 -3.29 -8.38
N TYR A 127 -16.96 -4.39 -9.13
CA TYR A 127 -17.95 -5.46 -9.05
C TYR A 127 -17.46 -6.47 -8.00
N PRO A 128 -17.65 -6.22 -6.69
CA PRO A 128 -17.13 -7.10 -5.64
C PRO A 128 -17.71 -8.51 -5.80
N ILE A 129 -18.95 -8.61 -6.27
CA ILE A 129 -19.65 -9.89 -6.44
C ILE A 129 -19.00 -10.70 -7.57
N LEU A 130 -18.77 -10.09 -8.74
CA LEU A 130 -18.18 -10.78 -9.89
C LEU A 130 -16.74 -11.21 -9.60
N THR A 131 -15.94 -10.30 -9.04
CA THR A 131 -14.55 -10.60 -8.66
C THR A 131 -14.47 -11.67 -7.58
N THR A 132 -15.36 -11.64 -6.58
CA THR A 132 -15.43 -12.69 -5.54
C THR A 132 -15.87 -14.03 -6.13
N ALA A 133 -16.87 -14.05 -7.01
CA ALA A 133 -17.31 -15.26 -7.69
C ALA A 133 -16.19 -15.86 -8.56
N MET A 134 -15.41 -15.03 -9.26
CA MET A 134 -14.25 -15.49 -10.02
C MET A 134 -13.15 -16.05 -9.14
N LYS A 135 -12.85 -15.40 -8.00
CA LYS A 135 -11.89 -15.92 -7.01
C LYS A 135 -12.36 -17.25 -6.42
N LEU A 136 -13.66 -17.40 -6.16
CA LEU A 136 -14.26 -18.65 -5.70
C LEU A 136 -14.18 -19.75 -6.78
N ALA A 137 -14.48 -19.42 -8.03
CA ALA A 137 -14.36 -20.38 -9.14
C ALA A 137 -12.90 -20.82 -9.33
N ALA A 138 -11.96 -19.87 -9.27
CA ALA A 138 -10.53 -20.17 -9.32
C ALA A 138 -10.09 -21.06 -8.14
N LEU A 139 -10.65 -20.87 -6.93
CA LEU A 139 -10.42 -21.75 -5.78
C LEU A 139 -10.87 -23.18 -6.05
N VAL A 140 -12.07 -23.34 -6.62
CA VAL A 140 -12.61 -24.66 -6.93
C VAL A 140 -11.79 -25.35 -8.02
N ILE A 141 -11.36 -24.59 -9.04
CA ILE A 141 -10.51 -25.10 -10.12
C ILE A 141 -9.14 -25.50 -9.58
N ASP A 142 -8.52 -24.67 -8.74
CA ASP A 142 -7.24 -24.96 -8.09
C ASP A 142 -7.35 -26.20 -7.19
N ALA A 143 -8.38 -26.26 -6.34
CA ALA A 143 -8.67 -27.43 -5.50
C ALA A 143 -8.92 -28.70 -6.32
N ALA A 144 -9.56 -28.59 -7.49
CA ALA A 144 -9.78 -29.73 -8.38
C ALA A 144 -8.48 -30.17 -9.07
N LEU A 145 -7.68 -29.24 -9.60
CA LEU A 145 -6.47 -29.55 -10.37
C LEU A 145 -5.31 -29.97 -9.46
N LEU A 146 -4.95 -29.13 -8.50
CA LEU A 146 -3.84 -29.38 -7.58
C LEU A 146 -4.21 -30.35 -6.48
N GLY A 147 -5.45 -30.28 -5.99
CA GLY A 147 -5.94 -31.26 -5.04
C GLY A 147 -5.85 -32.65 -5.63
N SER A 148 -6.27 -32.89 -6.89
CA SER A 148 -6.18 -34.23 -7.49
C SER A 148 -4.76 -34.80 -7.53
N ILE A 149 -3.75 -33.96 -7.81
CA ILE A 149 -2.33 -34.34 -7.82
C ILE A 149 -1.85 -34.62 -6.38
N SER A 150 -2.25 -33.77 -5.42
CA SER A 150 -1.90 -33.92 -4.00
C SER A 150 -2.65 -35.06 -3.29
N TYR A 151 -3.83 -35.45 -3.77
CA TYR A 151 -4.64 -36.53 -3.20
C TYR A 151 -4.08 -37.90 -3.58
N TYR A 152 -3.23 -38.01 -4.60
CA TYR A 152 -2.63 -39.27 -5.01
C TYR A 152 -1.90 -40.03 -3.88
N PRO A 153 -1.00 -39.40 -3.08
CA PRO A 153 -0.41 -40.06 -1.91
C PRO A 153 -1.44 -40.45 -0.85
N ILE A 154 -2.55 -39.71 -0.73
CA ILE A 154 -3.67 -40.05 0.17
C ILE A 154 -4.45 -41.27 -0.36
N LEU A 155 -4.66 -41.36 -1.67
CA LEU A 155 -5.29 -42.53 -2.32
C LEU A 155 -4.40 -43.78 -2.22
N LEU A 156 -3.07 -43.60 -2.29
CA LEU A 156 -2.11 -44.68 -2.07
C LEU A 156 -2.15 -45.14 -0.61
N LEU A 157 -2.31 -44.21 0.33
CA LEU A 157 -2.52 -44.49 1.75
C LEU A 157 -3.80 -45.28 2.05
N LEU A 158 -4.89 -45.12 1.26
CA LEU A 158 -6.08 -45.98 1.37
C LEU A 158 -5.83 -47.45 0.99
N ARG A 159 -4.73 -47.76 0.27
CA ARG A 159 -4.32 -49.14 -0.01
C ARG A 159 -3.49 -49.76 1.12
N VAL A 160 -3.01 -48.96 2.05
CA VAL A 160 -2.29 -49.44 3.23
C VAL A 160 -3.34 -49.81 4.29
N PRO A 161 -3.29 -51.02 4.87
CA PRO A 161 -4.23 -51.38 5.92
C PRO A 161 -4.11 -50.43 7.13
N LEU A 162 -5.25 -50.14 7.76
CA LEU A 162 -5.38 -49.34 8.99
C LEU A 162 -4.89 -50.16 10.20
N GLY A 163 -3.60 -50.48 10.22
CA GLY A 163 -2.91 -51.12 11.33
C GLY A 163 -1.95 -50.14 12.01
N ILE A 164 -1.82 -50.25 13.34
CA ILE A 164 -0.89 -49.40 14.14
C ILE A 164 0.56 -49.57 13.64
N GLU A 165 0.90 -50.74 13.11
CA GLU A 165 2.19 -51.07 12.50
C GLU A 165 2.57 -50.17 11.30
N TYR A 166 1.59 -49.54 10.63
CA TYR A 166 1.84 -48.63 9.51
C TYR A 166 1.75 -47.16 9.90
N PHE A 167 1.51 -46.83 11.17
CA PHE A 167 1.27 -45.44 11.63
C PHE A 167 2.32 -44.43 11.11
N PHE A 168 3.61 -44.78 11.15
CA PHE A 168 4.67 -43.91 10.62
C PHE A 168 4.61 -43.70 9.10
N LEU A 169 4.21 -44.71 8.33
CA LEU A 169 4.02 -44.57 6.89
C LEU A 169 2.84 -43.64 6.58
N TRP A 170 1.76 -43.72 7.36
CA TRP A 170 0.62 -42.82 7.20
C TRP A 170 1.02 -41.36 7.38
N ILE A 171 1.80 -41.08 8.43
CA ILE A 171 2.36 -39.75 8.68
C ILE A 171 3.26 -39.30 7.52
N LEU A 172 4.16 -40.17 7.05
CA LEU A 172 5.08 -39.86 5.95
C LEU A 172 4.33 -39.51 4.66
N TYR A 173 3.34 -40.30 4.25
CA TYR A 173 2.54 -40.05 3.05
C TYR A 173 1.72 -38.75 3.17
N PHE A 174 1.21 -38.44 4.36
CA PHE A 174 0.48 -37.20 4.60
C PHE A 174 1.39 -35.97 4.41
N TYR A 175 2.56 -35.94 5.05
CA TYR A 175 3.52 -34.84 4.88
C TYR A 175 4.05 -34.75 3.45
N LEU A 176 4.31 -35.88 2.80
CA LEU A 176 4.73 -35.91 1.40
C LEU A 176 3.65 -35.28 0.49
N GLY A 177 2.37 -35.57 0.74
CA GLY A 177 1.24 -34.94 0.04
C GLY A 177 1.23 -33.42 0.20
N ILE A 178 1.39 -32.92 1.43
CA ILE A 178 1.47 -31.48 1.70
C ILE A 178 2.63 -30.82 0.95
N ILE A 179 3.82 -31.43 0.96
CA ILE A 179 5.00 -30.88 0.27
C ILE A 179 4.76 -30.83 -1.25
N ILE A 180 4.22 -31.91 -1.83
CA ILE A 180 3.89 -31.97 -3.26
C ILE A 180 2.87 -30.90 -3.62
N PHE A 181 1.84 -30.69 -2.77
CA PHE A 181 0.85 -29.64 -2.96
C PHE A 181 1.48 -28.25 -3.01
N LEU A 182 2.29 -27.91 -1.99
CA LEU A 182 2.93 -26.59 -1.91
C LEU A 182 3.85 -26.32 -3.10
N ILE A 183 4.64 -27.31 -3.52
CA ILE A 183 5.53 -27.19 -4.68
C ILE A 183 4.69 -27.04 -5.97
N SER A 184 3.64 -27.85 -6.13
CA SER A 184 2.76 -27.77 -7.30
C SER A 184 2.09 -26.39 -7.40
N LEU A 185 1.70 -25.79 -6.28
CA LEU A 185 1.08 -24.47 -6.21
C LEU A 185 2.05 -23.35 -6.58
N LEU A 186 3.30 -23.45 -6.12
CA LEU A 186 4.35 -22.53 -6.52
C LEU A 186 4.65 -22.62 -8.03
N VAL A 187 4.79 -23.84 -8.56
CA VAL A 187 5.05 -24.09 -9.98
C VAL A 187 3.88 -23.62 -10.85
N LEU A 188 2.64 -23.93 -10.47
CA LEU A 188 1.46 -23.46 -11.19
C LEU A 188 1.44 -21.93 -11.26
N THR A 189 1.67 -21.26 -10.13
CA THR A 189 1.65 -19.79 -10.07
C THR A 189 2.75 -19.19 -10.95
N TRP A 190 3.94 -19.80 -10.96
CA TRP A 190 5.03 -19.39 -11.83
C TRP A 190 4.72 -19.60 -13.32
N VAL A 191 4.13 -20.74 -13.68
CA VAL A 191 3.70 -21.04 -15.06
C VAL A 191 2.59 -20.08 -15.51
N VAL A 192 1.58 -19.86 -14.67
CA VAL A 192 0.49 -18.91 -14.93
C VAL A 192 1.07 -17.52 -15.15
N LYS A 193 1.99 -17.06 -14.31
CA LYS A 193 2.67 -15.78 -14.52
C LYS A 193 3.33 -15.71 -15.90
N MET A 194 4.11 -16.73 -16.27
CA MET A 194 4.81 -16.77 -17.55
C MET A 194 3.83 -16.80 -18.75
N LEU A 195 2.72 -17.54 -18.64
CA LEU A 195 1.74 -17.71 -19.71
C LEU A 195 0.79 -16.50 -19.85
N LEU A 196 0.36 -15.92 -18.73
CA LEU A 196 -0.69 -14.89 -18.68
C LEU A 196 -0.15 -13.46 -18.58
N LEU A 197 0.96 -13.21 -17.90
CA LEU A 197 1.45 -11.84 -17.69
C LEU A 197 2.79 -11.55 -18.37
N GLY A 198 3.65 -12.55 -18.54
CA GLY A 198 5.00 -12.32 -19.05
C GLY A 198 5.79 -11.39 -18.12
N ARG A 199 6.47 -10.38 -18.67
CA ARG A 199 7.07 -9.29 -17.88
C ARG A 199 6.05 -8.19 -17.69
N ILE A 200 5.70 -7.93 -16.43
CA ILE A 200 4.81 -6.83 -16.07
C ILE A 200 5.58 -5.52 -16.23
N VAL A 201 5.06 -4.63 -17.08
CA VAL A 201 5.53 -3.25 -17.23
C VAL A 201 4.42 -2.35 -16.70
N GLU A 202 4.79 -1.27 -16.03
CA GLU A 202 3.87 -0.25 -15.51
C GLU A 202 2.95 0.23 -16.64
N SER A 203 1.66 -0.10 -16.55
CA SER A 203 0.65 0.34 -17.51
C SER A 203 -0.67 0.56 -16.78
N SER A 204 -1.29 1.72 -17.03
CA SER A 204 -2.65 1.99 -16.57
C SER A 204 -3.61 1.27 -17.51
N VAL A 205 -4.23 0.20 -17.02
CA VAL A 205 -5.16 -0.61 -17.82
C VAL A 205 -6.57 -0.48 -17.25
N SER A 206 -7.54 -0.23 -18.13
CA SER A 206 -8.96 -0.16 -17.75
C SER A 206 -9.43 -1.48 -17.10
N ASN A 207 -10.22 -1.37 -16.03
CA ASN A 207 -10.74 -2.47 -15.21
C ASN A 207 -11.62 -3.50 -15.95
N LYS A 208 -12.12 -3.17 -17.15
CA LYS A 208 -12.92 -4.09 -17.99
C LYS A 208 -12.07 -4.88 -19.00
N SER A 209 -10.76 -4.62 -19.06
CA SER A 209 -9.88 -5.22 -20.06
C SER A 209 -9.61 -6.70 -19.76
N ILE A 210 -9.43 -7.51 -20.81
CA ILE A 210 -9.01 -8.92 -20.69
C ILE A 210 -7.71 -9.05 -19.87
N TRP A 211 -6.86 -8.03 -19.91
CA TRP A 211 -5.63 -7.97 -19.14
C TRP A 211 -5.87 -7.90 -17.62
N PHE A 212 -6.86 -7.14 -17.16
CA PHE A 212 -7.27 -7.10 -15.75
C PHE A 212 -7.72 -8.49 -15.27
N PHE A 213 -8.48 -9.22 -16.08
CA PHE A 213 -8.87 -10.59 -15.75
C PHE A 213 -7.67 -11.56 -15.68
N ARG A 214 -6.68 -11.43 -16.58
CA ARG A 214 -5.43 -12.20 -16.54
C ARG A 214 -4.63 -11.90 -15.26
N TRP A 215 -4.54 -10.63 -14.89
CA TRP A 215 -3.92 -10.19 -13.64
C TRP A 215 -4.67 -10.69 -12.40
N LEU A 216 -6.01 -10.66 -12.42
CA LEU A 216 -6.84 -11.13 -11.30
C LEU A 216 -6.62 -12.61 -10.98
N ILE A 217 -6.44 -13.45 -12.01
CA ILE A 217 -6.13 -14.87 -11.85
C ILE A 217 -4.75 -15.04 -11.17
N PHE A 218 -3.76 -14.25 -11.59
CA PHE A 218 -2.45 -14.27 -10.96
C PHE A 218 -2.47 -13.74 -9.53
N ASP A 219 -3.12 -12.60 -9.26
CA ASP A 219 -3.28 -12.05 -7.90
C ASP A 219 -3.94 -13.06 -6.97
N TYR A 220 -4.94 -13.80 -7.48
CA TYR A 220 -5.58 -14.88 -6.74
C TYR A 220 -4.60 -16.02 -6.40
N LEU A 221 -3.91 -16.58 -7.39
CA LEU A 221 -2.95 -17.66 -7.17
C LEU A 221 -1.80 -17.21 -6.26
N TRP A 222 -1.29 -16.00 -6.45
CA TRP A 222 -0.30 -15.38 -5.60
C TRP A 222 -0.78 -15.25 -4.16
N SER A 223 -2.04 -14.87 -3.95
CA SER A 223 -2.66 -14.82 -2.62
C SER A 223 -2.72 -16.20 -1.96
N LEU A 224 -2.96 -17.27 -2.72
CA LEU A 224 -2.90 -18.64 -2.18
C LEU A 224 -1.47 -19.03 -1.80
N VAL A 225 -0.48 -18.73 -2.65
CA VAL A 225 0.95 -18.95 -2.34
C VAL A 225 1.31 -18.19 -1.06
N ASN A 226 0.84 -16.95 -0.93
CA ASN A 226 1.09 -16.15 0.26
C ASN A 226 0.50 -16.81 1.52
N PHE A 227 -0.78 -17.19 1.46
CA PHE A 227 -1.50 -17.80 2.57
C PHE A 227 -0.90 -19.15 3.00
N PHE A 228 -0.59 -20.04 2.06
CA PHE A 228 -0.13 -21.40 2.37
C PHE A 228 1.38 -21.52 2.56
N LEU A 229 2.19 -20.74 1.83
CA LEU A 229 3.64 -20.94 1.77
C LEU A 229 4.43 -19.76 2.34
N LEU A 230 4.18 -18.54 1.88
CA LEU A 230 5.02 -17.39 2.27
C LEU A 230 4.87 -17.06 3.76
N HIS A 231 3.69 -17.29 4.33
CA HIS A 231 3.48 -17.12 5.78
C HIS A 231 4.28 -18.11 6.62
N ILE A 232 4.51 -19.34 6.13
CA ILE A 232 5.36 -20.33 6.81
C ILE A 232 6.85 -19.93 6.72
N LEU A 233 7.23 -19.30 5.61
CA LEU A 233 8.60 -18.85 5.35
C LEU A 233 8.89 -17.43 5.85
N SER A 234 7.92 -16.81 6.54
CA SER A 234 8.04 -15.47 7.10
C SER A 234 9.24 -15.37 8.05
N GLY A 235 10.06 -14.32 7.92
CA GLY A 235 11.27 -14.17 8.72
C GLY A 235 12.39 -15.16 8.37
N THR A 236 12.37 -15.77 7.18
CA THR A 236 13.49 -16.58 6.67
C THR A 236 14.10 -15.98 5.41
N THR A 237 15.37 -16.28 5.15
CA THR A 237 16.04 -15.87 3.90
C THR A 237 15.50 -16.59 2.66
N TRP A 238 14.79 -17.72 2.84
CA TRP A 238 14.12 -18.46 1.75
C TRP A 238 12.99 -17.65 1.11
N LEU A 239 12.34 -16.78 1.88
CA LEU A 239 11.31 -15.88 1.36
C LEU A 239 11.85 -14.99 0.24
N ASN A 240 13.06 -14.45 0.42
CA ASN A 240 13.73 -13.63 -0.60
C ASN A 240 14.02 -14.44 -1.87
N PHE A 241 14.41 -15.71 -1.73
CA PHE A 241 14.67 -16.58 -2.87
C PHE A 241 13.41 -16.78 -3.71
N ILE A 242 12.26 -17.03 -3.07
CA ILE A 242 10.98 -17.15 -3.79
C ILE A 242 10.65 -15.84 -4.52
N TYR A 243 10.70 -14.69 -3.85
CA TYR A 243 10.43 -13.42 -4.51
C TYR A 243 11.36 -13.15 -5.70
N ARG A 244 12.65 -13.53 -5.62
CA ARG A 244 13.60 -13.45 -6.74
C ARG A 244 13.21 -14.34 -7.93
N CYS A 245 12.74 -15.56 -7.68
CA CYS A 245 12.20 -16.42 -8.74
C CYS A 245 10.96 -15.81 -9.42
N PHE A 246 10.18 -15.07 -8.65
CA PHE A 246 9.04 -14.31 -9.13
C PHE A 246 9.41 -12.91 -9.65
N GLY A 247 10.70 -12.62 -9.87
CA GLY A 247 11.19 -11.46 -10.60
C GLY A 247 11.52 -10.22 -9.77
N ALA A 248 11.35 -10.26 -8.44
CA ALA A 248 11.81 -9.19 -7.57
C ALA A 248 13.34 -9.14 -7.53
N SER A 249 13.91 -7.94 -7.52
CA SER A 249 15.33 -7.79 -7.21
C SER A 249 15.47 -7.47 -5.72
N ILE A 250 15.84 -8.50 -4.94
CA ILE A 250 16.05 -8.37 -3.50
C ILE A 250 17.52 -8.64 -3.22
N GLY A 251 18.22 -7.68 -2.62
CA GLY A 251 19.62 -7.82 -2.23
C GLY A 251 19.88 -8.94 -1.22
N GLU A 252 21.14 -9.29 -1.00
CA GLU A 252 21.53 -10.29 0.00
C GLU A 252 21.42 -9.74 1.42
N GLY A 253 21.14 -10.60 2.40
CA GLY A 253 21.01 -10.18 3.80
C GLY A 253 19.72 -9.41 4.12
N THR A 254 18.78 -9.31 3.18
CA THR A 254 17.48 -8.67 3.44
C THR A 254 16.61 -9.56 4.32
N PHE A 255 15.90 -8.97 5.28
CA PHE A 255 14.99 -9.69 6.15
C PHE A 255 13.59 -9.11 6.03
N ILE A 256 12.63 -9.94 5.66
CA ILE A 256 11.23 -9.56 5.47
C ILE A 256 10.41 -10.35 6.48
N GLU A 257 9.88 -9.65 7.47
CA GLU A 257 9.10 -10.27 8.54
C GLU A 257 7.70 -10.67 8.13
N LYS A 258 7.11 -9.96 7.15
CA LYS A 258 5.75 -10.21 6.67
C LYS A 258 5.71 -10.17 5.15
N PRO A 259 5.15 -11.20 4.49
CA PRO A 259 4.98 -11.20 3.04
C PRO A 259 3.85 -10.24 2.62
N CYS A 260 4.21 -8.98 2.34
CA CYS A 260 3.28 -7.93 1.92
C CYS A 260 3.32 -7.60 0.41
N ILE A 261 4.27 -8.16 -0.34
CA ILE A 261 4.50 -7.79 -1.75
C ILE A 261 3.51 -8.54 -2.66
N ARG A 262 2.59 -7.81 -3.28
CA ARG A 262 1.60 -8.34 -4.24
C ARG A 262 2.16 -8.52 -5.65
N VAL A 263 3.04 -7.62 -6.10
CA VAL A 263 3.63 -7.65 -7.45
C VAL A 263 5.15 -7.69 -7.34
N PRO A 264 5.76 -8.88 -7.24
CA PRO A 264 7.21 -9.00 -7.05
C PRO A 264 8.03 -8.37 -8.18
N ASP A 265 7.53 -8.40 -9.42
CA ASP A 265 8.25 -7.90 -10.61
C ASP A 265 8.62 -6.42 -10.58
N LEU A 266 7.88 -5.60 -9.84
CA LEU A 266 8.09 -4.15 -9.79
C LEU A 266 8.91 -3.73 -8.55
N VAL A 267 9.34 -4.69 -7.73
CA VAL A 267 9.97 -4.39 -6.45
C VAL A 267 11.49 -4.54 -6.53
N HIS A 268 12.16 -3.45 -6.15
CA HIS A 268 13.61 -3.37 -6.00
C HIS A 268 13.94 -3.06 -4.52
N ILE A 269 14.61 -3.99 -3.84
CA ILE A 269 15.04 -3.85 -2.44
C ILE A 269 16.56 -4.05 -2.39
N GLY A 270 17.27 -3.10 -1.78
CA GLY A 270 18.72 -3.17 -1.59
C GLY A 270 19.17 -4.28 -0.63
N SER A 271 20.47 -4.58 -0.62
CA SER A 271 21.08 -5.56 0.30
C SER A 271 21.07 -5.07 1.75
N ASN A 272 21.08 -5.99 2.71
CA ASN A 272 21.10 -5.72 4.16
C ASN A 272 19.94 -4.83 4.66
N THR A 273 18.77 -4.94 4.04
CA THR A 273 17.59 -4.17 4.44
C THR A 273 16.71 -4.99 5.38
N TYR A 274 16.18 -4.38 6.44
CA TYR A 274 15.22 -5.02 7.33
C TYR A 274 13.84 -4.37 7.18
N ILE A 275 12.84 -5.19 6.85
CA ILE A 275 11.44 -4.78 6.73
C ILE A 275 10.67 -5.40 7.89
N SER A 276 10.29 -4.53 8.85
CA SER A 276 9.46 -4.87 10.01
C SER A 276 8.08 -5.37 9.60
N GLY A 277 7.48 -6.27 10.38
CA GLY A 277 6.15 -6.82 10.14
C GLY A 277 5.00 -5.80 10.18
N GLU A 278 5.24 -4.61 10.73
CA GLU A 278 4.29 -3.49 10.72
C GLU A 278 4.36 -2.66 9.43
N ALA A 279 5.46 -2.78 8.66
CA ALA A 279 5.60 -2.09 7.39
C ALA A 279 4.80 -2.83 6.30
N THR A 280 4.01 -2.08 5.54
CA THR A 280 3.23 -2.62 4.42
C THR A 280 3.61 -1.91 3.13
N ILE A 281 4.01 -2.67 2.12
CA ILE A 281 4.29 -2.17 0.76
C ILE A 281 3.06 -2.48 -0.09
N MET A 282 2.34 -1.44 -0.51
CA MET A 282 1.17 -1.58 -1.39
C MET A 282 1.40 -0.77 -2.66
N CYS A 283 1.03 -1.36 -3.80
CA CYS A 283 0.81 -0.60 -5.02
C CYS A 283 -0.50 0.17 -4.85
N VAL A 284 -0.46 1.48 -5.06
CA VAL A 284 -1.65 2.33 -5.07
C VAL A 284 -2.09 2.47 -6.51
N ASP A 285 -3.34 2.10 -6.79
CA ASP A 285 -3.97 2.36 -8.08
C ASP A 285 -4.40 3.84 -8.09
N GLU A 286 -3.75 4.68 -8.90
CA GLU A 286 -4.20 6.07 -9.16
C GLU A 286 -5.41 6.08 -10.13
#